data_AF-A0A9N9CML3-F1
#
_entry.id   AF-A0A9N9CML3-F1
#
_cell.length_a   1.000
_cell.length_b   1.000
_cell.length_c   1.000
_cell.angle_alpha   90.00
_cell.angle_beta   90.00
_cell.angle_gamma   90.00
#
_symmetry.space_group_name_H-M   'P 1'
#
loop_
_entity.id
_entity.type
_entity.pdbx_description
1 polymer ?
#
loop_
_entity_poly.entity_id
_entity_poly.type
_entity_poly.pdbx_seq_one_letter_code
_entity_poly.pdbx_strand_id
1 'polypeptide(L)'
;MESLPTETVPEASPLTDAEKIRLKRLAKLQQNVGSNPAGTQSAVVQESSTTKVLPKKKPQPEIREPAEKKPVTTPPKPQPSVKSFEDWQNEVISKVLQITLDKSLAQKSPHQLIYLDSVVQELINENPGTSSFKLTKSILDNAIVARLSMNPDQMSDDVLLPQIPLFDYLLDCWKRAAEIKRNLVARSSKTLEQSVFNERIHVLDNLKSLIINYAELIIQYPEMFPQSRSFINLGPNQLVPKLTADVDAPERLPWDFIQEFVGRVDEEGFEEVFGPSLTGILAQMREKKISNGDYLRPLNTFLTLTEIKLFSSMLPKLRYWNPTGIAPRAFELMSLLGPFCRISAFPMDEPTIVENYFGNVQQLRQVDVDSAMLSLRIAVQGIQ
;
A
#
# COMPACT_ATOMS: atom_id res chain seq x y z
N MET A 1 50.44 37.47 -18.94
CA MET A 1 49.47 38.55 -18.72
C MET A 1 48.22 38.14 -19.48
N GLU A 2 47.40 37.27 -18.89
CA GLU A 2 46.09 36.90 -19.43
C GLU A 2 45.29 36.28 -18.28
N SER A 3 44.14 36.88 -18.01
CA SER A 3 43.32 36.76 -16.81
C SER A 3 42.28 35.65 -16.93
N LEU A 4 42.18 34.81 -15.91
CA LEU A 4 41.09 33.85 -15.66
C LEU A 4 39.75 34.58 -15.41
N PRO A 5 38.59 34.03 -15.81
CA PRO A 5 37.30 34.53 -15.38
C PRO A 5 36.89 33.93 -14.02
N THR A 6 36.47 34.81 -13.13
CA THR A 6 36.03 34.59 -11.75
C THR A 6 34.69 33.86 -11.68
N GLU A 7 34.60 32.80 -10.87
CA GLU A 7 33.35 32.15 -10.45
C GLU A 7 32.44 33.14 -9.70
N THR A 8 31.20 33.28 -10.16
CA THR A 8 30.12 33.93 -9.41
C THR A 8 29.40 32.87 -8.56
N VAL A 9 29.58 32.94 -7.24
CA VAL A 9 28.79 32.20 -6.24
C VAL A 9 27.36 32.76 -6.22
N PRO A 10 26.30 31.93 -6.33
CA PRO A 10 24.95 32.44 -6.14
C PRO A 10 24.65 32.60 -4.64
N GLU A 11 24.19 33.79 -4.32
CA GLU A 11 23.79 34.30 -3.01
C GLU A 11 22.66 33.44 -2.40
N ALA A 12 22.81 33.06 -1.12
CA ALA A 12 21.83 32.25 -0.40
C ALA A 12 20.49 33.00 -0.30
N SER A 13 19.43 32.40 -0.87
CA SER A 13 18.08 32.93 -0.77
C SER A 13 17.62 32.94 0.70
N PRO A 14 16.98 34.01 1.19
CA PRO A 14 16.56 34.10 2.58
C PRO A 14 15.45 33.07 2.87
N LEU A 15 15.66 32.26 3.91
CA LEU A 15 14.68 31.30 4.42
C LEU A 15 13.30 31.96 4.55
N THR A 16 12.30 31.29 3.98
CA THR A 16 10.91 31.72 4.04
C THR A 16 10.40 31.69 5.49
N ASP A 17 9.46 32.56 5.84
CA ASP A 17 8.95 32.63 7.21
C ASP A 17 8.27 31.31 7.66
N ALA A 18 7.78 30.52 6.70
CA ALA A 18 7.30 29.17 6.92
C ALA A 18 8.41 28.22 7.42
N GLU A 19 9.62 28.31 6.87
CA GLU A 19 10.77 27.47 7.27
C GLU A 19 11.31 27.89 8.64
N LYS A 20 11.32 29.20 8.95
CA LYS A 20 11.71 29.70 10.27
C LYS A 20 10.73 29.26 11.37
N ILE A 21 9.44 29.19 11.06
CA ILE A 21 8.41 28.67 11.97
C ILE A 21 8.58 27.16 12.14
N ARG A 22 8.87 26.43 11.06
CA ARG A 22 9.13 24.97 11.09
C ARG A 22 10.34 24.63 11.95
N LEU A 23 11.46 25.36 11.80
CA LEU A 23 12.68 25.15 12.57
C LEU A 23 12.50 25.47 14.07
N LYS A 24 11.74 26.52 14.42
CA LYS A 24 11.40 26.83 15.82
C LYS A 24 10.53 25.75 16.47
N ARG A 25 9.64 25.10 15.71
CA ARG A 25 8.79 24.01 16.21
C ARG A 25 9.59 22.72 16.38
N LEU A 26 10.52 22.43 15.47
CA LEU A 26 11.43 21.28 15.54
C LEU A 26 12.35 21.33 16.78
N ALA A 27 12.92 22.50 17.07
CA ALA A 27 13.77 22.69 18.25
C ALA A 27 13.04 22.47 19.59
N LYS A 28 11.72 22.74 19.62
CA LYS A 28 10.89 22.58 20.83
C LYS A 28 10.50 21.13 21.11
N LEU A 29 10.54 20.27 20.10
CA LEU A 29 10.17 18.86 20.21
C LEU A 29 11.32 17.98 20.74
N GLN A 30 12.57 18.37 20.51
CA GLN A 30 13.75 17.62 20.97
C GLN A 30 14.03 17.73 22.47
N GLN A 31 13.39 18.68 23.18
CA GLN A 31 13.65 18.89 24.61
C GLN A 31 12.89 17.93 25.55
N ASN A 32 11.98 17.09 25.05
CA ASN A 32 10.98 16.45 25.91
C ASN A 32 11.00 14.92 25.99
N VAL A 33 12.12 14.25 25.72
CA VAL A 33 12.21 12.79 25.89
C VAL A 33 13.43 12.40 26.71
N GLY A 34 13.19 12.04 27.98
CA GLY A 34 14.16 11.43 28.86
C GLY A 34 13.49 10.53 29.90
N SER A 35 14.06 9.33 30.05
CA SER A 35 13.99 8.35 31.16
C SER A 35 12.94 7.20 31.15
N ASN A 36 13.52 6.00 31.18
CA ASN A 36 13.05 4.61 31.37
C ASN A 36 12.91 4.31 32.91
N PRO A 37 12.72 3.07 33.47
CA PRO A 37 12.34 1.74 32.93
C PRO A 37 11.42 0.81 33.83
N ALA A 38 11.09 -0.38 33.27
CA ALA A 38 11.08 -1.76 33.85
C ALA A 38 9.97 -2.34 34.79
N GLY A 39 9.57 -3.61 34.49
CA GLY A 39 9.11 -4.66 35.45
C GLY A 39 7.88 -5.50 35.02
N THR A 40 7.98 -6.59 34.24
CA THR A 40 7.98 -8.05 34.61
C THR A 40 6.77 -8.61 35.39
N GLN A 41 6.00 -9.57 34.83
CA GLN A 41 5.79 -10.97 35.30
C GLN A 41 4.55 -11.70 34.69
N SER A 42 4.61 -13.04 34.74
CA SER A 42 3.87 -14.07 33.99
C SER A 42 2.77 -14.81 34.78
N ALA A 43 1.83 -15.50 34.09
CA ALA A 43 1.20 -16.83 34.40
C ALA A 43 0.03 -17.08 33.41
N VAL A 44 -0.02 -18.09 32.52
CA VAL A 44 -0.16 -19.58 32.61
C VAL A 44 -1.58 -20.12 32.94
N VAL A 45 -2.29 -20.53 31.87
CA VAL A 45 -3.01 -21.80 31.56
C VAL A 45 -4.10 -22.35 32.52
N GLN A 46 -5.32 -22.63 32.00
CA GLN A 46 -5.89 -23.99 31.87
C GLN A 46 -7.27 -24.07 31.17
N GLU A 47 -7.33 -25.05 30.26
CA GLU A 47 -8.45 -25.80 29.62
C GLU A 47 -9.45 -26.38 30.64
N SER A 48 -10.60 -26.99 30.36
CA SER A 48 -11.53 -27.23 29.23
C SER A 48 -12.76 -27.95 29.84
N SER A 49 -13.92 -27.97 29.17
CA SER A 49 -14.68 -29.21 28.91
C SER A 49 -16.10 -28.95 28.38
N THR A 50 -16.47 -29.82 27.46
CA THR A 50 -17.67 -29.91 26.62
C THR A 50 -18.79 -30.72 27.30
N THR A 51 -20.07 -30.47 26.96
CA THR A 51 -20.99 -31.58 26.56
C THR A 51 -22.30 -31.15 25.89
N LYS A 52 -22.46 -31.66 24.65
CA LYS A 52 -23.59 -32.38 24.01
C LYS A 52 -25.00 -31.77 23.84
N VAL A 53 -25.46 -31.96 22.59
CA VAL A 53 -26.73 -31.63 21.95
C VAL A 53 -27.47 -32.93 21.59
N LEU A 54 -28.79 -32.81 21.33
CA LEU A 54 -29.73 -33.55 20.42
C LEU A 54 -30.97 -34.13 21.17
N PRO A 55 -32.14 -34.40 20.52
CA PRO A 55 -32.95 -33.57 19.57
C PRO A 55 -34.49 -33.87 19.54
N LYS A 56 -35.17 -33.26 18.54
CA LYS A 56 -36.46 -33.64 17.88
C LYS A 56 -37.75 -33.22 18.64
N LYS A 57 -38.84 -32.75 18.00
CA LYS A 57 -39.53 -33.26 16.80
C LYS A 57 -40.57 -32.24 16.26
N LYS A 58 -40.87 -32.31 14.96
CA LYS A 58 -41.95 -31.62 14.21
C LYS A 58 -43.36 -32.10 14.61
N PRO A 59 -44.42 -31.32 14.30
CA PRO A 59 -45.48 -31.84 13.42
C PRO A 59 -45.90 -30.90 12.27
N GLN A 60 -46.62 -31.51 11.32
CA GLN A 60 -47.11 -31.02 10.01
C GLN A 60 -48.58 -30.52 10.11
N PRO A 61 -49.28 -30.11 9.02
CA PRO A 61 -50.04 -28.87 8.95
C PRO A 61 -51.56 -29.06 9.00
N GLU A 62 -52.30 -28.06 9.47
CA GLU A 62 -53.77 -28.07 9.44
C GLU A 62 -54.27 -26.90 8.58
N ILE A 63 -55.10 -27.25 7.59
CA ILE A 63 -55.74 -26.36 6.63
C ILE A 63 -56.96 -25.73 7.31
N ARG A 64 -57.08 -24.38 7.27
CA ARG A 64 -58.35 -23.67 7.53
C ARG A 64 -58.58 -22.57 6.50
N GLU A 65 -59.81 -22.54 6.02
CA GLU A 65 -60.42 -21.61 5.06
C GLU A 65 -60.50 -20.15 5.56
N PRO A 66 -60.76 -19.18 4.65
CA PRO A 66 -60.40 -17.78 4.85
C PRO A 66 -61.51 -16.97 5.54
N ALA A 67 -61.14 -16.24 6.59
CA ALA A 67 -61.99 -15.23 7.23
C ALA A 67 -61.44 -13.80 6.99
N GLU A 68 -62.38 -12.87 6.88
CA GLU A 68 -62.28 -11.53 6.30
C GLU A 68 -61.28 -10.57 6.97
N LYS A 69 -60.75 -9.68 6.13
CA LYS A 69 -59.81 -8.60 6.44
C LYS A 69 -60.41 -7.58 7.42
N LYS A 70 -59.70 -7.33 8.53
CA LYS A 70 -59.73 -6.03 9.23
C LYS A 70 -58.32 -5.40 9.16
N PRO A 71 -58.22 -4.08 8.94
CA PRO A 71 -56.93 -3.42 8.74
C PRO A 71 -56.17 -3.35 10.08
N VAL A 72 -55.05 -4.07 10.17
CA VAL A 72 -54.05 -3.90 11.23
C VAL A 72 -53.07 -2.84 10.75
N THR A 73 -53.12 -1.67 11.37
CA THR A 73 -52.07 -0.64 11.30
C THR A 73 -50.78 -1.23 11.84
N THR A 74 -49.89 -1.64 10.93
CA THR A 74 -48.51 -1.95 11.25
C THR A 74 -47.78 -0.67 11.71
N PRO A 75 -47.03 -0.70 12.82
CA PRO A 75 -46.19 0.42 13.21
C PRO A 75 -45.16 0.70 12.10
N PRO A 76 -44.86 1.99 11.81
CA PRO A 76 -43.95 2.33 10.73
C PRO A 76 -42.56 1.76 11.03
N LYS A 77 -42.04 0.99 10.07
CA LYS A 77 -40.62 0.67 9.95
C LYS A 77 -39.83 1.98 10.13
N PRO A 78 -38.79 2.04 10.95
CA PRO A 78 -37.99 3.24 11.08
C PRO A 78 -37.44 3.59 9.70
N GLN A 79 -37.88 4.72 9.16
CA GLN A 79 -37.27 5.31 7.98
C GLN A 79 -35.81 5.61 8.34
N PRO A 80 -34.83 5.17 7.52
CA PRO A 80 -33.46 5.59 7.74
C PRO A 80 -33.44 7.12 7.61
N SER A 81 -33.10 7.80 8.71
CA SER A 81 -32.85 9.24 8.71
C SER A 81 -31.88 9.57 7.58
N VAL A 82 -32.24 10.53 6.73
CA VAL A 82 -31.38 11.01 5.65
C VAL A 82 -30.07 11.49 6.28
N LYS A 83 -29.00 10.71 6.13
CA LYS A 83 -27.67 11.06 6.66
C LYS A 83 -27.24 12.38 6.04
N SER A 84 -26.85 13.35 6.86
CA SER A 84 -26.31 14.61 6.36
C SER A 84 -25.00 14.36 5.61
N PHE A 85 -24.59 15.31 4.77
CA PHE A 85 -23.35 15.19 4.02
C PHE A 85 -22.12 15.12 4.93
N GLU A 86 -22.08 15.91 6.01
CA GLU A 86 -21.00 15.87 7.01
C GLU A 86 -20.97 14.55 7.77
N ASP A 87 -22.13 13.98 8.12
CA ASP A 87 -22.17 12.67 8.79
C ASP A 87 -21.64 11.57 7.87
N TRP A 88 -21.97 11.67 6.57
CA TRP A 88 -21.43 10.77 5.56
C TRP A 88 -19.91 10.94 5.40
N GLN A 89 -19.39 12.18 5.37
CA GLN A 89 -17.94 12.41 5.32
C GLN A 89 -17.25 11.78 6.53
N ASN A 90 -17.78 12.04 7.72
CA ASN A 90 -17.22 11.51 8.96
C ASN A 90 -17.18 9.98 8.94
N GLU A 91 -18.27 9.33 8.52
CA GLU A 91 -18.36 7.87 8.42
C GLU A 91 -17.34 7.31 7.41
N VAL A 92 -17.23 7.91 6.22
CA VAL A 92 -16.34 7.44 5.17
C VAL A 92 -14.87 7.64 5.54
N ILE A 93 -14.50 8.81 6.05
CA ILE A 93 -13.12 9.09 6.48
C ILE A 93 -12.74 8.18 7.65
N SER A 94 -13.62 8.03 8.66
CA SER A 94 -13.41 7.10 9.78
C SER A 94 -13.19 5.68 9.29
N LYS A 95 -13.99 5.22 8.32
CA LYS A 95 -13.90 3.86 7.78
C LYS A 95 -12.63 3.63 6.95
N VAL A 96 -12.22 4.61 6.16
CA VAL A 96 -11.02 4.51 5.31
C VAL A 96 -9.76 4.54 6.15
N LEU A 97 -9.66 5.53 7.04
CA LEU A 97 -8.48 5.78 7.86
C LEU A 97 -8.49 4.99 9.20
N GLN A 98 -9.58 4.30 9.53
CA GLN A 98 -9.67 3.55 10.80
C GLN A 98 -9.41 4.43 12.04
N ILE A 99 -9.91 5.66 12.00
CA ILE A 99 -9.77 6.67 13.06
C ILE A 99 -11.15 7.21 13.48
N THR A 100 -11.20 7.83 14.65
CA THR A 100 -12.39 8.52 15.14
C THR A 100 -12.04 9.68 16.06
N LEU A 101 -12.92 10.69 16.11
CA LEU A 101 -12.87 11.80 17.07
C LEU A 101 -13.82 11.61 18.25
N ASP A 102 -14.54 10.49 18.30
CA ASP A 102 -15.40 10.11 19.44
C ASP A 102 -14.77 8.98 20.24
N LYS A 103 -14.40 9.28 21.48
CA LYS A 103 -13.80 8.34 22.42
C LYS A 103 -14.71 7.12 22.68
N SER A 104 -16.02 7.31 22.66
CA SER A 104 -17.01 6.27 22.89
C SER A 104 -17.06 5.24 21.76
N LEU A 105 -16.82 5.67 20.51
CA LEU A 105 -16.78 4.77 19.35
C LEU A 105 -15.48 3.96 19.33
N ALA A 106 -14.36 4.56 19.71
CA ALA A 106 -13.09 3.85 19.82
C ALA A 106 -13.17 2.73 20.86
N GLN A 107 -13.78 2.99 22.02
CA GLN A 107 -13.96 2.00 23.10
C GLN A 107 -14.84 0.80 22.67
N LYS A 108 -15.79 1.00 21.75
CA LYS A 108 -16.62 -0.09 21.22
C LYS A 108 -15.89 -0.97 20.21
N SER A 109 -14.90 -0.41 19.52
CA SER A 109 -14.14 -1.09 18.46
C SER A 109 -12.62 -0.88 18.63
N PRO A 110 -12.03 -1.31 19.75
CA PRO A 110 -10.66 -0.96 20.14
C PRO A 110 -9.57 -1.48 19.20
N HIS A 111 -9.88 -2.49 18.38
CA HIS A 111 -8.95 -3.08 17.42
C HIS A 111 -9.13 -2.56 15.98
N GLN A 112 -10.09 -1.65 15.77
CA GLN A 112 -10.45 -1.17 14.43
C GLN A 112 -10.45 0.35 14.32
N LEU A 113 -10.81 1.08 15.38
CA LEU A 113 -10.90 2.54 15.36
C LEU A 113 -9.96 3.14 16.40
N ILE A 114 -9.08 4.02 15.93
CA ILE A 114 -8.12 4.72 16.76
C ILE A 114 -8.64 6.12 17.08
N TYR A 115 -8.69 6.45 18.37
CA TYR A 115 -9.08 7.78 18.82
C TYR A 115 -7.93 8.78 18.67
N LEU A 116 -8.18 9.90 17.98
CA LEU A 116 -7.19 10.96 17.77
C LEU A 116 -7.32 12.07 18.82
N ASP A 117 -6.82 11.83 20.03
CA ASP A 117 -6.88 12.81 21.13
C ASP A 117 -6.24 14.15 20.74
N SER A 118 -5.05 14.13 20.10
CA SER A 118 -4.34 15.35 19.71
C SER A 118 -5.16 16.28 18.82
N VAL A 119 -5.87 15.71 17.83
CA VAL A 119 -6.74 16.47 16.91
C VAL A 119 -7.96 17.01 17.64
N VAL A 120 -8.53 16.22 18.57
CA VAL A 120 -9.67 16.68 19.38
C VAL A 120 -9.28 17.85 20.27
N GLN A 121 -8.12 17.79 20.94
CA GLN A 121 -7.63 18.89 21.77
C GLN A 121 -7.37 20.17 20.95
N GLU A 122 -6.81 20.03 19.75
CA GLU A 122 -6.62 21.16 18.82
C GLU A 122 -7.97 21.81 18.47
N LEU A 123 -8.97 21.02 18.11
CA LEU A 123 -10.30 21.53 17.74
C LEU A 123 -11.07 22.15 18.90
N ILE A 124 -10.91 21.61 20.13
CA ILE A 124 -11.47 22.22 21.35
C ILE A 124 -10.86 23.61 21.59
N ASN A 125 -9.56 23.75 21.38
CA ASN A 125 -8.86 25.03 21.57
C ASN A 125 -9.28 26.07 20.52
N GLU A 126 -9.52 25.65 19.28
CA GLU A 126 -10.00 26.55 18.21
C GLU A 126 -11.46 26.97 18.40
N ASN A 127 -12.30 26.06 18.90
CA ASN A 127 -13.74 26.28 19.06
C ASN A 127 -14.20 25.92 20.50
N PRO A 128 -13.89 26.78 21.48
CA PRO A 128 -14.30 26.56 22.87
C PRO A 128 -15.83 26.64 22.98
N GLY A 129 -16.49 25.48 23.05
CA GLY A 129 -17.95 25.34 23.14
C GLY A 129 -18.53 24.21 22.29
N THR A 130 -17.78 23.68 21.33
CA THR A 130 -18.19 22.52 20.54
C THR A 130 -17.80 21.23 21.25
N SER A 131 -18.78 20.38 21.56
CA SER A 131 -18.58 19.11 22.26
C SER A 131 -18.49 17.88 21.35
N SER A 132 -18.80 18.03 20.06
CA SER A 132 -18.78 16.96 19.08
C SER A 132 -18.10 17.44 17.80
N PHE A 133 -17.01 16.76 17.42
CA PHE A 133 -16.27 17.04 16.20
C PHE A 133 -16.50 15.94 15.16
N LYS A 134 -16.46 16.32 13.89
CA LYS A 134 -16.64 15.40 12.76
C LYS A 134 -15.41 15.45 11.86
N LEU A 135 -15.03 14.29 11.34
CA LEU A 135 -14.03 14.18 10.28
C LEU A 135 -14.60 14.75 8.99
N THR A 136 -14.06 15.89 8.58
CA THR A 136 -14.41 16.58 7.35
C THR A 136 -13.15 16.81 6.50
N LYS A 137 -13.35 17.28 5.27
CA LYS A 137 -12.26 17.60 4.35
C LYS A 137 -11.24 18.60 4.94
N SER A 138 -11.67 19.54 5.79
CA SER A 138 -10.79 20.59 6.32
C SER A 138 -9.75 20.09 7.32
N ILE A 139 -10.08 19.01 8.05
CA ILE A 139 -9.19 18.45 9.09
C ILE A 139 -8.50 17.16 8.63
N LEU A 140 -8.69 16.78 7.37
CA LEU A 140 -8.25 15.49 6.84
C LEU A 140 -6.72 15.33 6.88
N ASP A 141 -5.99 16.39 6.52
CA ASP A 141 -4.53 16.39 6.54
C ASP A 141 -4.00 16.22 7.98
N ASN A 142 -4.49 17.04 8.91
CA ASN A 142 -4.16 16.94 10.34
C ASN A 142 -4.49 15.55 10.91
N ALA A 143 -5.62 14.95 10.50
CA ALA A 143 -6.02 13.63 10.95
C ALA A 143 -5.08 12.52 10.45
N ILE A 144 -4.62 12.59 9.19
CA ILE A 144 -3.64 11.65 8.65
C ILE A 144 -2.30 11.82 9.38
N VAL A 145 -1.80 13.05 9.51
CA VAL A 145 -0.54 13.33 10.23
C VAL A 145 -0.60 12.85 11.67
N ALA A 146 -1.69 13.14 12.38
CA ALA A 146 -1.86 12.70 13.77
C ALA A 146 -1.83 11.18 13.87
N ARG A 147 -2.50 10.47 12.95
CA ARG A 147 -2.50 9.01 12.91
C ARG A 147 -1.14 8.41 12.58
N LEU A 148 -0.40 9.00 11.64
CA LEU A 148 0.95 8.56 11.26
C LEU A 148 1.99 8.88 12.35
N SER A 149 1.78 9.94 13.12
CA SER A 149 2.68 10.36 14.21
C SER A 149 2.54 9.52 15.48
N MET A 150 1.61 8.56 15.53
CA MET A 150 1.44 7.69 16.69
C MET A 150 2.53 6.63 16.71
N ASN A 151 3.27 6.54 17.82
CA ASN A 151 4.38 5.62 17.93
C ASN A 151 3.89 4.20 18.30
N PRO A 152 4.13 3.18 17.44
CA PRO A 152 3.70 1.82 17.73
C PRO A 152 4.44 1.17 18.91
N ASP A 153 5.64 1.67 19.26
CA ASP A 153 6.47 1.13 20.34
C ASP A 153 6.14 1.75 21.71
N GLN A 154 5.49 2.91 21.73
CA GLN A 154 5.00 3.55 22.96
C GLN A 154 3.62 2.97 23.28
N MET A 155 3.60 1.76 23.82
CA MET A 155 2.36 1.18 24.34
C MET A 155 1.90 1.96 25.57
N SER A 156 0.88 2.79 25.41
CA SER A 156 -0.07 3.04 26.49
C SER A 156 -1.07 1.89 26.51
N ASP A 157 -1.46 1.42 27.70
CA ASP A 157 -2.35 0.25 27.88
C ASP A 157 -3.71 0.38 27.15
N ASP A 158 -4.08 1.59 26.70
CA ASP A 158 -5.37 1.90 26.10
C ASP A 158 -5.41 1.83 24.55
N VAL A 159 -4.27 1.82 23.84
CA VAL A 159 -4.25 1.89 22.35
C VAL A 159 -3.34 0.83 21.74
N LEU A 160 -3.93 -0.25 21.21
CA LEU A 160 -3.22 -1.28 20.46
C LEU A 160 -3.06 -0.87 18.99
N LEU A 161 -1.89 -0.31 18.65
CA LEU A 161 -1.54 0.01 17.27
C LEU A 161 -1.08 -1.24 16.49
N PRO A 162 -1.53 -1.45 15.25
CA PRO A 162 -1.01 -2.51 14.40
C PRO A 162 0.49 -2.34 14.13
N GLN A 163 1.27 -3.40 14.32
CA GLN A 163 2.70 -3.46 14.04
C GLN A 163 2.95 -3.76 12.55
N ILE A 164 2.53 -2.84 11.68
CA ILE A 164 2.67 -2.94 10.23
C ILE A 164 3.44 -1.72 9.68
N PRO A 165 4.11 -1.84 8.52
CA PRO A 165 4.69 -0.69 7.84
C PRO A 165 3.64 0.41 7.59
N LEU A 166 4.01 1.68 7.76
CA LEU A 166 3.07 2.78 7.51
C LEU A 166 2.60 2.83 6.06
N PHE A 167 3.46 2.44 5.11
CA PHE A 167 3.07 2.28 3.71
C PHE A 167 1.93 1.26 3.55
N ASP A 168 1.96 0.14 4.27
CA ASP A 168 0.91 -0.90 4.20
C ASP A 168 -0.41 -0.43 4.78
N TYR A 169 -0.35 0.31 5.88
CA TYR A 169 -1.52 0.99 6.41
C TYR A 169 -2.14 1.94 5.38
N LEU A 170 -1.32 2.78 4.70
CA LEU A 170 -1.80 3.70 3.68
C LEU A 170 -2.32 3.00 2.43
N LEU A 171 -1.67 1.92 2.00
CA LEU A 171 -2.14 1.07 0.91
C LEU A 171 -3.52 0.49 1.21
N ASP A 172 -3.73 0.01 2.43
CA ASP A 172 -5.02 -0.51 2.87
C ASP A 172 -6.08 0.60 2.97
N CYS A 173 -5.71 1.80 3.41
CA CYS A 173 -6.58 2.98 3.34
C CYS A 173 -7.00 3.27 1.89
N TRP A 174 -6.05 3.27 0.96
CA TRP A 174 -6.35 3.49 -0.45
C TRP A 174 -7.28 2.40 -1.00
N LYS A 175 -7.03 1.12 -0.69
CA LYS A 175 -7.90 -0.01 -1.09
C LYS A 175 -9.34 0.17 -0.59
N ARG A 176 -9.50 0.53 0.68
CA ARG A 176 -10.82 0.84 1.28
C ARG A 176 -11.50 2.02 0.58
N ALA A 177 -10.77 3.09 0.30
CA ALA A 177 -11.30 4.27 -0.39
C ALA A 177 -11.75 3.94 -1.82
N ALA A 178 -10.93 3.18 -2.56
CA ALA A 178 -11.23 2.72 -3.92
C ALA A 178 -12.47 1.81 -3.94
N GLU A 179 -12.58 0.90 -2.96
CA GLU A 179 -13.75 0.03 -2.85
C GLU A 179 -15.04 0.82 -2.55
N ILE A 180 -14.98 1.78 -1.62
CA ILE A 180 -16.11 2.66 -1.30
C ILE A 180 -16.52 3.49 -2.52
N LYS A 181 -15.55 4.06 -3.25
CA LYS A 181 -15.80 4.80 -4.50
C LYS A 181 -16.47 3.92 -5.55
N ARG A 182 -15.92 2.72 -5.80
CA ARG A 182 -16.51 1.74 -6.74
C ARG A 182 -17.95 1.40 -6.37
N ASN A 183 -18.20 1.13 -5.09
CA ASN A 183 -19.54 0.82 -4.58
C ASN A 183 -20.51 2.01 -4.69
N LEU A 184 -20.02 3.25 -4.50
CA LEU A 184 -20.80 4.47 -4.66
C LEU A 184 -21.21 4.67 -6.14
N VAL A 185 -20.26 4.51 -7.07
CA VAL A 185 -20.52 4.60 -8.52
C VAL A 185 -21.52 3.53 -8.97
N ALA A 186 -21.33 2.28 -8.52
CA ALA A 186 -22.17 1.17 -8.94
C ALA A 186 -23.62 1.27 -8.42
N ARG A 187 -23.81 1.72 -7.17
CA ARG A 187 -25.13 1.66 -6.50
C ARG A 187 -25.88 2.98 -6.45
N SER A 188 -25.18 4.11 -6.50
CA SER A 188 -25.78 5.40 -6.16
C SER A 188 -25.74 6.42 -7.30
N SER A 189 -25.09 6.10 -8.42
CA SER A 189 -25.07 6.97 -9.62
C SER A 189 -26.46 7.27 -10.20
N LYS A 190 -27.46 6.42 -9.94
CA LYS A 190 -28.85 6.60 -10.42
C LYS A 190 -29.83 7.02 -9.31
N THR A 191 -29.41 7.01 -8.05
CA THR A 191 -30.30 7.17 -6.89
C THR A 191 -30.06 8.47 -6.12
N LEU A 192 -28.83 8.98 -6.12
CA LEU A 192 -28.49 10.26 -5.51
C LEU A 192 -28.69 11.40 -6.52
N GLU A 193 -28.95 12.59 -5.99
CA GLU A 193 -28.82 13.82 -6.77
C GLU A 193 -27.40 13.96 -7.31
N GLN A 194 -27.25 14.38 -8.58
CA GLN A 194 -25.97 14.43 -9.26
C GLN A 194 -24.94 15.34 -8.56
N SER A 195 -25.40 16.45 -7.97
CA SER A 195 -24.58 17.39 -7.19
C SER A 195 -23.92 16.70 -5.99
N VAL A 196 -24.73 16.04 -5.15
CA VAL A 196 -24.30 15.29 -3.96
C VAL A 196 -23.41 14.11 -4.36
N PHE A 197 -23.75 13.40 -5.45
CA PHE A 197 -22.92 12.31 -5.96
C PHE A 197 -21.51 12.81 -6.33
N ASN A 198 -21.41 13.90 -7.09
CA ASN A 198 -20.13 14.47 -7.50
C ASN A 198 -19.33 14.97 -6.29
N GLU A 199 -19.98 15.58 -5.30
CA GLU A 199 -19.32 16.06 -4.09
C GLU A 199 -18.73 14.90 -3.26
N ARG A 200 -19.47 13.80 -3.13
CA ARG A 200 -18.99 12.57 -2.46
C ARG A 200 -17.81 11.93 -3.19
N ILE A 201 -17.86 11.90 -4.52
CA ILE A 201 -16.74 11.42 -5.34
C ILE A 201 -15.50 12.31 -5.13
N HIS A 202 -15.69 13.63 -5.11
CA HIS A 202 -14.59 14.58 -4.90
C HIS A 202 -13.92 14.43 -3.52
N VAL A 203 -14.70 14.16 -2.46
CA VAL A 203 -14.14 13.85 -1.13
C VAL A 203 -13.26 12.58 -1.19
N LEU A 204 -13.75 11.52 -1.84
CA LEU A 204 -13.01 10.27 -1.98
C LEU A 204 -11.73 10.44 -2.82
N ASP A 205 -11.78 11.24 -3.88
CA ASP A 205 -10.63 11.52 -4.73
C ASP A 205 -9.57 12.37 -4.01
N ASN A 206 -10.00 13.36 -3.23
CA ASN A 206 -9.09 14.12 -2.37
C ASN A 206 -8.43 13.23 -1.32
N LEU A 207 -9.21 12.36 -0.67
CA LEU A 207 -8.72 11.40 0.31
C LEU A 207 -7.68 10.44 -0.31
N LYS A 208 -7.98 9.84 -1.47
CA LYS A 208 -7.03 9.00 -2.20
C LYS A 208 -5.75 9.76 -2.57
N SER A 209 -5.89 11.00 -3.05
CA SER A 209 -4.74 11.83 -3.41
C SER A 209 -3.84 12.12 -2.22
N LEU A 210 -4.40 12.45 -1.05
CA LEU A 210 -3.62 12.65 0.17
C LEU A 210 -2.93 11.36 0.62
N ILE A 211 -3.64 10.23 0.59
CA ILE A 211 -3.06 8.93 0.93
C ILE A 211 -1.83 8.62 0.06
N ILE A 212 -1.92 8.88 -1.26
CA ILE A 212 -0.79 8.67 -2.17
C ILE A 212 0.38 9.61 -1.87
N ASN A 213 0.11 10.90 -1.60
CA ASN A 213 1.16 11.85 -1.24
C ASN A 213 1.90 11.41 0.04
N TYR A 214 1.18 10.94 1.05
CA TYR A 214 1.83 10.42 2.26
C TYR A 214 2.54 9.08 2.03
N ALA A 215 2.04 8.23 1.14
CA ALA A 215 2.70 6.97 0.78
C ALA A 215 4.04 7.24 0.08
N GLU A 216 4.09 8.24 -0.80
CA GLU A 216 5.32 8.74 -1.41
C GLU A 216 6.31 9.24 -0.36
N LEU A 217 5.86 10.16 0.50
CA LEU A 217 6.69 10.76 1.55
C LEU A 217 7.29 9.71 2.50
N ILE A 218 6.52 8.68 2.87
CA ILE A 218 7.00 7.60 3.74
C ILE A 218 8.02 6.70 3.03
N ILE A 219 7.84 6.44 1.74
CA ILE A 219 8.80 5.64 0.98
C ILE A 219 10.12 6.40 0.80
N GLN A 220 10.04 7.69 0.47
CA GLN A 220 11.19 8.57 0.26
C GLN A 220 11.91 8.90 1.57
N TYR A 221 11.15 9.12 2.65
CA TYR A 221 11.67 9.44 3.99
C TYR A 221 11.07 8.52 5.06
N PRO A 222 11.56 7.27 5.20
CA PRO A 222 11.02 6.30 6.16
C PRO A 222 11.09 6.72 7.63
N GLU A 223 11.96 7.66 7.96
CA GLU A 223 12.17 8.21 9.31
C GLU A 223 11.22 9.38 9.63
N MET A 224 10.40 9.83 8.68
CA MET A 224 9.52 11.00 8.85
C MET A 224 8.48 10.80 9.96
N PHE A 225 8.00 9.57 10.10
CA PHE A 225 6.98 9.19 11.08
C PHE A 225 7.47 8.01 11.94
N PRO A 226 7.02 7.91 13.21
CA PRO A 226 7.40 6.80 14.07
C PRO A 226 6.93 5.44 13.53
N GLN A 227 7.87 4.53 13.30
CA GLN A 227 7.59 3.14 12.93
C GLN A 227 8.72 2.23 13.42
N SER A 228 8.49 0.92 13.47
CA SER A 228 9.51 -0.03 13.93
C SER A 228 10.75 0.04 13.05
N ARG A 229 11.95 -0.01 13.65
CA ARG A 229 13.24 0.09 12.94
C ARG A 229 13.39 -0.91 11.78
N SER A 230 12.79 -2.09 11.92
CA SER A 230 12.77 -3.12 10.88
C SER A 230 12.17 -2.61 9.57
N PHE A 231 11.12 -1.78 9.63
CA PHE A 231 10.43 -1.25 8.46
C PHE A 231 11.14 -0.05 7.85
N ILE A 232 11.73 0.80 8.70
CA ILE A 232 12.55 1.93 8.28
C ILE A 232 13.69 1.45 7.36
N ASN A 233 14.39 0.40 7.78
CA ASN A 233 15.53 -0.15 7.04
C ASN A 233 15.15 -0.75 5.68
N LEU A 234 13.88 -1.09 5.46
CA LEU A 234 13.42 -1.56 4.14
C LEU A 234 13.40 -0.40 3.13
N GLY A 235 13.03 0.81 3.56
CA GLY A 235 12.89 1.97 2.68
C GLY A 235 12.05 1.64 1.43
N PRO A 236 12.46 2.09 0.24
CA PRO A 236 11.77 1.75 -1.01
C PRO A 236 11.80 0.26 -1.39
N ASN A 237 12.74 -0.54 -0.85
CA ASN A 237 12.81 -1.97 -1.16
C ASN A 237 11.57 -2.75 -0.68
N GLN A 238 10.77 -2.19 0.22
CA GLN A 238 9.49 -2.79 0.62
C GLN A 238 8.49 -2.91 -0.55
N LEU A 239 8.69 -2.17 -1.65
CA LEU A 239 7.84 -2.28 -2.84
C LEU A 239 8.13 -3.53 -3.66
N VAL A 240 9.37 -4.07 -3.63
CA VAL A 240 9.77 -5.25 -4.42
C VAL A 240 8.83 -6.45 -4.21
N PRO A 241 8.61 -6.94 -2.97
CA PRO A 241 7.71 -8.07 -2.76
C PRO A 241 6.26 -7.76 -3.16
N LYS A 242 5.83 -6.49 -3.09
CA LYS A 242 4.44 -6.07 -3.41
C LYS A 242 4.20 -5.93 -4.90
N LEU A 243 5.21 -5.49 -5.66
CA LEU A 243 5.21 -5.40 -7.12
C LEU A 243 5.32 -6.78 -7.77
N THR A 244 6.10 -7.66 -7.14
CA THR A 244 6.30 -9.04 -7.60
C THR A 244 5.26 -10.00 -7.02
N ALA A 245 4.36 -9.55 -6.14
CA ALA A 245 3.32 -10.40 -5.55
C ALA A 245 2.40 -11.02 -6.62
N ASP A 246 1.92 -12.24 -6.37
CA ASP A 246 0.98 -12.93 -7.26
C ASP A 246 -0.36 -12.16 -7.35
N VAL A 247 -1.11 -12.38 -8.42
CA VAL A 247 -2.34 -11.60 -8.73
C VAL A 247 -3.36 -11.63 -7.60
N ASP A 248 -3.48 -12.77 -6.91
CA ASP A 248 -4.44 -12.99 -5.83
C ASP A 248 -3.89 -12.64 -4.43
N ALA A 249 -2.63 -12.22 -4.33
CA ALA A 249 -1.98 -11.96 -3.06
C ALA A 249 -2.51 -10.66 -2.41
N PRO A 250 -2.86 -10.67 -1.12
CA PRO A 250 -3.44 -9.50 -0.45
C PRO A 250 -2.47 -8.31 -0.38
N GLU A 251 -1.17 -8.55 -0.34
CA GLU A 251 -0.10 -7.55 -0.32
C GLU A 251 0.21 -6.93 -1.68
N ARG A 252 -0.38 -7.45 -2.77
CA ARG A 252 -0.17 -6.92 -4.12
C ARG A 252 -0.62 -5.47 -4.21
N LEU A 253 0.17 -4.65 -4.93
CA LEU A 253 -0.24 -3.30 -5.29
C LEU A 253 -1.34 -3.34 -6.36
N PRO A 254 -2.52 -2.75 -6.11
CA PRO A 254 -3.54 -2.61 -7.14
C PRO A 254 -3.00 -1.81 -8.33
N TRP A 255 -3.36 -2.20 -9.55
CA TRP A 255 -2.89 -1.52 -10.77
C TRP A 255 -3.17 -0.02 -10.76
N ASP A 256 -4.40 0.37 -10.44
CA ASP A 256 -4.81 1.78 -10.34
C ASP A 256 -4.00 2.55 -9.28
N PHE A 257 -3.59 1.89 -8.19
CA PHE A 257 -2.71 2.50 -7.19
C PHE A 257 -1.33 2.79 -7.79
N ILE A 258 -0.74 1.84 -8.52
CA ILE A 258 0.56 2.03 -9.16
C ILE A 258 0.48 3.18 -10.17
N GLN A 259 -0.58 3.24 -10.98
CA GLN A 259 -0.76 4.34 -11.95
C GLN A 259 -0.87 5.70 -11.28
N GLU A 260 -1.69 5.83 -10.24
CA GLU A 260 -1.81 7.08 -9.49
C GLU A 260 -0.51 7.44 -8.74
N PHE A 261 0.20 6.44 -8.22
CA PHE A 261 1.45 6.62 -7.48
C PHE A 261 2.57 7.10 -8.41
N VAL A 262 2.77 6.42 -9.55
CA VAL A 262 3.72 6.85 -10.59
C VAL A 262 3.35 8.23 -11.15
N GLY A 263 2.06 8.54 -11.26
CA GLY A 263 1.60 9.84 -11.74
C GLY A 263 1.83 11.00 -10.77
N ARG A 264 2.17 10.72 -9.51
CA ARG A 264 2.48 11.73 -8.50
C ARG A 264 3.95 12.10 -8.47
N VAL A 265 4.81 11.10 -8.67
CA VAL A 265 6.25 11.18 -8.50
C VAL A 265 6.89 11.92 -9.69
N ASP A 266 7.77 12.87 -9.39
CA ASP A 266 8.56 13.57 -10.41
C ASP A 266 9.79 12.76 -10.86
N GLU A 267 10.67 13.32 -11.67
CA GLU A 267 11.80 12.57 -12.23
C GLU A 267 12.82 12.14 -11.15
N GLU A 268 13.14 13.04 -10.22
CA GLU A 268 14.09 12.79 -9.13
C GLU A 268 13.50 11.80 -8.13
N GLY A 269 12.25 12.03 -7.72
CA GLY A 269 11.51 11.12 -6.86
C GLY A 269 11.34 9.74 -7.47
N PHE A 270 11.27 9.62 -8.80
CA PHE A 270 11.11 8.32 -9.46
C PHE A 270 12.34 7.44 -9.25
N GLU A 271 13.54 8.00 -9.39
CA GLU A 271 14.79 7.27 -9.13
C GLU A 271 14.88 6.88 -7.64
N GLU A 272 14.46 7.75 -6.72
CA GLU A 272 14.50 7.46 -5.28
C GLU A 272 13.47 6.40 -4.83
N VAL A 273 12.24 6.46 -5.36
CA VAL A 273 11.13 5.56 -4.99
C VAL A 273 11.21 4.22 -5.73
N PHE A 274 11.36 4.27 -7.06
CA PHE A 274 11.30 3.07 -7.90
C PHE A 274 12.68 2.53 -8.27
N GLY A 275 13.76 3.30 -8.16
CA GLY A 275 15.11 2.84 -8.49
C GLY A 275 15.59 1.64 -7.67
N PRO A 276 15.50 1.67 -6.33
CA PRO A 276 15.81 0.51 -5.49
C PRO A 276 14.91 -0.69 -5.80
N SER A 277 13.63 -0.43 -6.05
CA SER A 277 12.64 -1.46 -6.38
C SER A 277 12.96 -2.17 -7.70
N LEU A 278 13.29 -1.40 -8.74
CA LEU A 278 13.75 -1.92 -10.02
C LEU A 278 15.04 -2.71 -9.83
N THR A 279 16.01 -2.19 -9.08
CA THR A 279 17.26 -2.89 -8.78
C THR A 279 17.01 -4.23 -8.08
N GLY A 280 16.04 -4.28 -7.16
CA GLY A 280 15.60 -5.51 -6.50
C GLY A 280 14.98 -6.52 -7.47
N ILE A 281 14.12 -6.07 -8.39
CA ILE A 281 13.57 -6.93 -9.46
C ILE A 281 14.68 -7.44 -10.37
N LEU A 282 15.66 -6.60 -10.72
CA LEU A 282 16.82 -7.00 -11.51
C LEU A 282 17.70 -8.01 -10.77
N ALA A 283 17.89 -7.85 -9.47
CA ALA A 283 18.63 -8.80 -8.65
C ALA A 283 17.93 -10.16 -8.65
N GLN A 284 16.60 -10.18 -8.50
CA GLN A 284 15.83 -11.41 -8.66
C GLN A 284 16.04 -12.03 -10.03
N MET A 285 15.89 -11.25 -11.11
CA MET A 285 16.01 -11.73 -12.49
C MET A 285 17.37 -12.37 -12.81
N ARG A 286 18.47 -11.82 -12.24
CA ARG A 286 19.84 -12.36 -12.43
C ARG A 286 20.02 -13.79 -11.94
N GLU A 287 19.21 -14.20 -10.95
CA GLU A 287 19.28 -15.52 -10.36
C GLU A 287 18.33 -16.52 -11.04
N LYS A 288 17.50 -16.05 -11.99
CA LYS A 288 16.50 -16.87 -12.66
C LYS A 288 17.06 -17.67 -13.81
N LYS A 289 16.42 -18.81 -14.05
CA LYS A 289 16.83 -19.82 -15.02
C LYS A 289 15.66 -20.15 -15.93
N ILE A 290 15.96 -20.57 -17.16
CA ILE A 290 14.88 -20.91 -18.09
C ILE A 290 14.21 -22.25 -17.72
N SER A 291 14.97 -23.16 -17.09
CA SER A 291 14.55 -24.53 -16.82
C SER A 291 13.35 -24.68 -15.89
N ASN A 292 13.14 -23.75 -14.96
CA ASN A 292 12.13 -23.84 -13.89
C ASN A 292 10.99 -22.81 -14.06
N GLY A 293 11.04 -21.96 -15.09
CA GLY A 293 10.01 -20.95 -15.36
C GLY A 293 9.93 -19.82 -14.33
N ASP A 294 10.85 -19.75 -13.35
CA ASP A 294 10.77 -18.78 -12.26
C ASP A 294 11.09 -17.34 -12.69
N TYR A 295 11.70 -17.18 -13.87
CA TYR A 295 11.94 -15.91 -14.54
C TYR A 295 10.66 -15.19 -14.94
N LEU A 296 9.56 -15.92 -15.16
CA LEU A 296 8.29 -15.34 -15.63
C LEU A 296 7.74 -14.30 -14.66
N ARG A 297 7.94 -14.49 -13.35
CA ARG A 297 7.42 -13.59 -12.33
C ARG A 297 8.08 -12.21 -12.38
N PRO A 298 9.40 -12.05 -12.21
CA PRO A 298 10.05 -10.74 -12.35
C PRO A 298 9.92 -10.16 -13.77
N LEU A 299 9.90 -11.00 -14.81
CA LEU A 299 9.67 -10.56 -16.19
C LEU A 299 8.28 -9.93 -16.35
N ASN A 300 7.22 -10.63 -15.97
CA ASN A 300 5.85 -10.13 -16.07
C ASN A 300 5.63 -8.90 -15.19
N THR A 301 6.24 -8.84 -14.00
CA THR A 301 6.21 -7.61 -13.19
C THR A 301 6.80 -6.42 -13.94
N PHE A 302 7.97 -6.58 -14.57
CA PHE A 302 8.59 -5.51 -15.34
C PHE A 302 7.72 -5.13 -16.56
N LEU A 303 7.23 -6.11 -17.32
CA LEU A 303 6.36 -5.88 -18.48
C LEU A 303 5.09 -5.12 -18.07
N THR A 304 4.38 -5.57 -17.04
CA THR A 304 3.19 -4.88 -16.51
C THR A 304 3.51 -3.45 -16.10
N LEU A 305 4.64 -3.20 -15.43
CA LEU A 305 5.04 -1.83 -15.08
C LEU A 305 5.28 -0.97 -16.32
N THR A 306 5.86 -1.53 -17.39
CA THR A 306 6.08 -0.80 -18.65
C THR A 306 4.80 -0.48 -19.43
N GLU A 307 3.67 -1.11 -19.11
CA GLU A 307 2.37 -0.71 -19.68
C GLU A 307 1.91 0.66 -19.14
N ILE A 308 2.43 1.11 -18.00
CA ILE A 308 2.18 2.46 -17.49
C ILE A 308 3.04 3.44 -18.30
N LYS A 309 2.40 4.23 -19.17
CA LYS A 309 3.07 5.20 -20.05
C LYS A 309 4.05 6.12 -19.30
N LEU A 310 3.64 6.65 -18.15
CA LEU A 310 4.50 7.51 -17.33
C LEU A 310 5.72 6.76 -16.80
N PHE A 311 5.53 5.55 -16.27
CA PHE A 311 6.62 4.69 -15.78
C PHE A 311 7.64 4.43 -16.89
N SER A 312 7.17 4.00 -18.06
CA SER A 312 8.01 3.74 -19.24
C SER A 312 8.77 4.97 -19.72
N SER A 313 8.17 6.16 -19.63
CA SER A 313 8.84 7.40 -20.02
C SER A 313 9.98 7.80 -19.08
N MET A 314 9.98 7.31 -17.83
CA MET A 314 11.03 7.56 -16.86
C MET A 314 12.21 6.57 -16.99
N LEU A 315 11.98 5.35 -17.51
CA LEU A 315 13.03 4.32 -17.58
C LEU A 315 14.32 4.76 -18.30
N PRO A 316 14.26 5.46 -19.46
CA PRO A 316 15.47 5.90 -20.14
C PRO A 316 16.27 6.97 -19.39
N LYS A 317 15.66 7.61 -18.38
CA LYS A 317 16.30 8.65 -17.56
C LYS A 317 17.10 8.08 -16.40
N LEU A 318 16.89 6.82 -16.06
CA LEU A 318 17.60 6.13 -14.98
C LEU A 318 19.08 5.97 -15.34
N ARG A 319 19.97 6.16 -14.35
CA ARG A 319 21.42 6.07 -14.54
C ARG A 319 21.90 4.72 -15.07
N TYR A 320 21.20 3.66 -14.69
CA TYR A 320 21.48 2.28 -15.11
C TYR A 320 20.77 1.87 -16.40
N TRP A 321 20.04 2.77 -17.09
CA TRP A 321 19.49 2.49 -18.42
C TRP A 321 20.60 2.16 -19.42
N ASN A 322 21.60 3.03 -19.49
CA ASN A 322 22.77 2.88 -20.36
C ASN A 322 24.06 3.25 -19.58
N PRO A 323 24.57 2.35 -18.72
CA PRO A 323 25.76 2.61 -17.92
C PRO A 323 26.99 2.85 -18.80
N THR A 324 27.77 3.89 -18.48
CA THR A 324 29.00 4.24 -19.19
C THR A 324 30.23 3.64 -18.51
N GLY A 325 31.31 3.41 -19.28
CA GLY A 325 32.60 2.96 -18.74
C GLY A 325 32.63 1.51 -18.24
N ILE A 326 31.63 0.68 -18.58
CA ILE A 326 31.59 -0.73 -18.19
C ILE A 326 32.13 -1.64 -19.30
N ALA A 327 32.75 -2.75 -18.91
CA ALA A 327 33.20 -3.78 -19.85
C ALA A 327 32.00 -4.43 -20.57
N PRO A 328 32.13 -4.86 -21.84
CA PRO A 328 31.01 -5.43 -22.61
C PRO A 328 30.27 -6.57 -21.89
N ARG A 329 31.01 -7.48 -21.24
CA ARG A 329 30.42 -8.60 -20.49
C ARG A 329 29.64 -8.17 -19.24
N ALA A 330 29.96 -7.01 -18.68
CA ALA A 330 29.25 -6.47 -17.53
C ALA A 330 27.93 -5.79 -17.94
N PHE A 331 27.72 -5.49 -19.24
CA PHE A 331 26.54 -4.80 -19.72
C PHE A 331 25.25 -5.60 -19.45
N GLU A 332 25.29 -6.91 -19.64
CA GLU A 332 24.19 -7.83 -19.34
C GLU A 332 23.85 -7.91 -17.85
N LEU A 333 24.73 -7.44 -16.97
CA LEU A 333 24.51 -7.40 -15.53
C LEU A 333 24.11 -6.00 -15.07
N MET A 334 24.80 -4.97 -15.54
CA MET A 334 24.70 -3.63 -14.94
C MET A 334 23.69 -2.71 -15.63
N SER A 335 23.26 -3.02 -16.85
CA SER A 335 22.18 -2.29 -17.52
C SER A 335 20.80 -2.70 -17.01
N LEU A 336 19.80 -1.82 -17.15
CA LEU A 336 18.42 -2.08 -16.74
C LEU A 336 17.85 -3.32 -17.44
N LEU A 337 18.04 -3.43 -18.75
CA LEU A 337 17.43 -4.50 -19.54
C LEU A 337 18.32 -5.75 -19.61
N GLY A 338 19.61 -5.63 -19.28
CA GLY A 338 20.58 -6.71 -19.36
C GLY A 338 20.11 -8.03 -18.73
N PRO A 339 19.68 -8.03 -17.44
CA PRO A 339 19.23 -9.26 -16.78
C PRO A 339 18.05 -9.94 -17.47
N PHE A 340 17.17 -9.19 -18.13
CA PHE A 340 16.04 -9.75 -18.89
C PHE A 340 16.50 -10.35 -20.23
N CYS A 341 17.50 -9.75 -20.87
CA CYS A 341 18.08 -10.24 -22.12
C CYS A 341 19.07 -11.41 -21.93
N ARG A 342 19.50 -11.69 -20.70
CA ARG A 342 20.50 -12.72 -20.39
C ARG A 342 19.92 -14.14 -20.26
N ILE A 343 18.59 -14.30 -20.15
CA ILE A 343 17.99 -15.64 -20.04
C ILE A 343 18.32 -16.44 -21.29
N SER A 344 18.90 -17.62 -21.05
CA SER A 344 19.55 -18.43 -22.08
C SER A 344 19.27 -19.90 -21.84
N ALA A 345 19.14 -20.65 -22.93
CA ALA A 345 19.05 -22.11 -22.90
C ALA A 345 20.41 -22.80 -23.12
N PHE A 346 21.52 -22.05 -23.07
CA PHE A 346 22.84 -22.59 -23.32
C PHE A 346 23.51 -23.14 -22.04
N PRO A 347 24.18 -24.30 -22.12
CA PRO A 347 24.90 -24.89 -20.99
C PRO A 347 25.98 -24.00 -20.36
N MET A 348 26.53 -23.06 -21.12
CA MET A 348 27.53 -22.12 -20.61
C MET A 348 26.95 -21.15 -19.57
N ASP A 349 25.66 -20.82 -19.71
CA ASP A 349 24.95 -19.91 -18.81
C ASP A 349 24.19 -20.71 -17.74
N GLU A 350 23.64 -21.86 -18.12
CA GLU A 350 22.90 -22.75 -17.24
C GLU A 350 23.38 -24.22 -17.40
N PRO A 351 24.42 -24.64 -16.67
CA PRO A 351 24.97 -26.01 -16.79
C PRO A 351 23.95 -27.11 -16.51
N THR A 352 22.96 -26.82 -15.66
CA THR A 352 21.88 -27.75 -15.28
C THR A 352 20.99 -28.16 -16.46
N ILE A 353 20.99 -27.41 -17.57
CA ILE A 353 20.22 -27.78 -18.78
C ILE A 353 20.70 -29.12 -19.34
N VAL A 354 22.00 -29.38 -19.34
CA VAL A 354 22.55 -30.63 -19.88
C VAL A 354 22.05 -31.81 -19.06
N GLU A 355 22.06 -31.71 -17.75
CA GLU A 355 21.59 -32.76 -16.85
C GLU A 355 20.07 -32.95 -16.95
N ASN A 356 19.31 -31.85 -16.97
CA ASN A 356 17.85 -31.87 -16.91
C ASN A 356 17.19 -32.31 -18.23
N TYR A 357 17.73 -31.88 -19.38
CA TYR A 357 17.15 -32.12 -20.70
C TYR A 357 17.87 -33.20 -21.50
N PHE A 358 19.16 -33.41 -21.20
CA PHE A 358 20.05 -34.29 -21.96
C PHE A 358 20.76 -35.30 -21.05
N GLY A 359 20.26 -35.55 -19.84
CA GLY A 359 20.77 -36.59 -18.96
C GLY A 359 20.77 -37.95 -19.68
N ASN A 360 21.93 -38.61 -19.73
CA ASN A 360 22.13 -39.89 -20.42
C ASN A 360 21.90 -39.85 -21.94
N VAL A 361 22.39 -38.82 -22.66
CA VAL A 361 22.29 -38.71 -24.14
C VAL A 361 22.61 -40.01 -24.87
N GLN A 362 23.59 -40.78 -24.40
CA GLN A 362 24.00 -42.05 -25.04
C GLN A 362 22.92 -43.14 -24.99
N GLN A 363 21.93 -43.00 -24.11
CA GLN A 363 20.80 -43.93 -23.94
C GLN A 363 19.47 -43.33 -24.43
N LEU A 364 19.43 -42.02 -24.71
CA LEU A 364 18.22 -41.35 -25.19
C LEU A 364 17.93 -41.71 -26.65
N ARG A 365 16.66 -41.91 -26.97
CA ARG A 365 16.24 -42.07 -28.37
C ARG A 365 16.24 -40.70 -29.04
N GLN A 366 16.46 -40.67 -30.34
CA GLN A 366 16.47 -39.42 -31.13
C GLN A 366 15.21 -38.58 -30.91
N VAL A 367 14.03 -39.22 -30.81
CA VAL A 367 12.75 -38.55 -30.58
C VAL A 367 12.72 -37.81 -29.24
N ASP A 368 13.32 -38.38 -28.19
CA ASP A 368 13.36 -37.79 -26.87
C ASP A 368 14.30 -36.56 -26.86
N VAL A 369 15.42 -36.63 -27.60
CA VAL A 369 16.35 -35.50 -27.82
C VAL A 369 15.67 -34.36 -28.60
N ASP A 370 14.97 -34.69 -29.69
CA ASP A 370 14.26 -33.70 -30.51
C ASP A 370 13.15 -33.01 -29.71
N SER A 371 12.44 -33.76 -28.85
CA SER A 371 11.45 -33.21 -27.93
C SER A 371 12.08 -32.24 -26.92
N ALA A 372 13.22 -32.60 -26.32
CA ALA A 372 13.93 -31.73 -25.38
C ALA A 372 14.41 -30.43 -26.05
N MET A 373 14.97 -30.52 -27.26
CA MET A 373 15.35 -29.34 -28.06
C MET A 373 14.13 -28.47 -28.41
N LEU A 374 12.99 -29.07 -28.75
CA LEU A 374 11.76 -28.36 -29.04
C LEU A 374 11.24 -27.62 -27.80
N SER A 375 11.23 -28.26 -26.63
CA SER A 375 10.81 -27.63 -25.37
C SER A 375 11.67 -26.42 -25.02
N LEU A 376 13.00 -26.53 -25.13
CA LEU A 376 13.90 -25.40 -24.90
C LEU A 376 13.68 -24.28 -25.93
N ARG A 377 13.44 -24.63 -27.20
CA ARG A 377 13.14 -23.65 -28.24
C ARG A 377 11.84 -22.90 -27.96
N ILE A 378 10.79 -23.62 -27.55
CA ILE A 378 9.50 -23.02 -27.17
C ILE A 378 9.69 -22.08 -25.98
N ALA A 379 10.48 -22.49 -24.98
CA ALA A 379 10.74 -21.64 -23.81
C ALA A 379 11.48 -20.34 -24.21
N VAL A 380 12.51 -20.42 -25.05
CA VAL A 380 13.23 -19.24 -25.56
C VAL A 380 12.31 -18.38 -26.43
N GLN A 381 11.51 -18.98 -27.29
CA GLN A 381 10.53 -18.28 -28.12
C GLN A 381 9.43 -17.60 -27.30
N GLY A 382 9.13 -18.10 -26.09
CA GLY A 382 8.17 -17.44 -25.19
C GLY A 382 8.73 -16.19 -24.53
N ILE A 383 10.06 -16.05 -24.46
CA ILE A 383 10.74 -14.87 -23.90
C ILE A 383 10.93 -13.78 -24.95
N GLN A 384 11.22 -14.19 -26.19
CA GLN A 384 11.41 -13.32 -27.36
C GLN A 384 10.09 -12.74 -27.85
#